data_AF-A0A1F7G2Q5-F1
#
_entry.id   AF-A0A1F7G2Q5-F1
#
_cell.length_a   1.000
_cell.length_b   1.000
_cell.length_c   1.000
_cell.angle_alpha   90.00
_cell.angle_beta   90.00
_cell.angle_gamma   90.00
#
_symmetry.space_group_name_H-M   'P 1'
#
loop_
_entity.id
_entity.type
_entity.pdbx_description
1 polymer ?
#
loop_
_entity_poly.entity_id
_entity_poly.type
_entity_poly.pdbx_seq_one_letter_code
_entity_poly.pdbx_strand_id
1 'polypeptide(L)'
;MKKLFQVIVVLLLAPLSAFAGLAVPGEFSPILASESFELNGQKMIVEKHMADQAITLRVSDADGKQIFTSEVLGSEEKKFVIDRQALSLTVRDLNGDNSPELITAAFYGPASGLYIFTYDAVSKQFKPMQFIHPEADLTRDFMVSDMRQENGEDLMFLSNDVVRALGMIYSADPEVEAVAGFYFYKFADGAFKFVESKPVPSDE
;
A
#
# COMPACT_ATOMS: atom_id res chain seq x y z
N MET A 1 40.18 -66.92 -20.31
CA MET A 1 39.37 -65.97 -21.10
C MET A 1 38.03 -65.77 -20.41
N LYS A 2 37.83 -64.62 -19.76
CA LYS A 2 36.55 -63.91 -19.55
C LYS A 2 36.88 -62.65 -18.75
N LYS A 3 36.97 -61.53 -19.46
CA LYS A 3 37.03 -60.18 -18.88
C LYS A 3 35.61 -59.85 -18.41
N LEU A 4 35.44 -59.35 -17.19
CA LEU A 4 34.20 -58.68 -16.81
C LEU A 4 34.52 -57.32 -16.21
N PHE A 5 33.93 -56.33 -16.86
CA PHE A 5 34.02 -54.88 -16.68
C PHE A 5 33.72 -54.44 -15.24
N GLN A 6 34.60 -53.63 -14.64
CA GLN A 6 34.21 -52.78 -13.52
C GLN A 6 33.64 -51.48 -14.08
N VAL A 7 32.35 -51.24 -13.82
CA VAL A 7 31.70 -49.95 -14.06
C VAL A 7 32.02 -49.07 -12.85
N ILE A 8 32.80 -48.01 -13.06
CA ILE A 8 33.00 -46.95 -12.08
C ILE A 8 31.83 -45.97 -12.29
N VAL A 9 30.88 -45.97 -11.35
CA VAL A 9 29.88 -44.90 -11.26
C VAL A 9 30.52 -43.77 -10.44
N VAL A 10 30.95 -42.70 -11.13
CA VAL A 10 31.31 -41.45 -10.47
C VAL A 10 30.01 -40.72 -10.14
N LEU A 11 29.57 -40.77 -8.88
CA LEU A 11 28.59 -39.81 -8.37
C LEU A 11 29.30 -38.45 -8.23
N LEU A 12 29.02 -37.53 -9.15
CA LEU A 12 29.28 -36.11 -8.91
C LEU A 12 28.34 -35.62 -7.80
N LEU A 13 28.88 -35.46 -6.60
CA LEU A 13 28.26 -34.66 -5.54
C LEU A 13 28.36 -33.18 -5.94
N ALA A 14 27.30 -32.64 -6.52
CA ALA A 14 27.12 -31.20 -6.59
C ALA A 14 26.91 -30.67 -5.16
N PRO A 15 27.60 -29.60 -4.73
CA PRO A 15 27.27 -28.96 -3.47
C PRO A 15 25.89 -28.30 -3.60
N LEU A 16 24.88 -28.88 -2.96
CA LEU A 16 23.66 -28.18 -2.61
C LEU A 16 24.05 -27.04 -1.66
N SER A 17 24.12 -25.82 -2.17
CA SER A 17 24.11 -24.61 -1.35
C SER A 17 22.75 -24.53 -0.65
N ALA A 18 22.63 -25.21 0.48
CA ALA A 18 21.54 -25.01 1.41
C ALA A 18 21.73 -23.64 2.06
N PHE A 19 21.04 -22.61 1.54
CA PHE A 19 20.69 -21.47 2.37
C PHE A 19 19.63 -21.97 3.36
N ALA A 20 20.12 -22.50 4.48
CA ALA A 20 19.36 -22.64 5.70
C ALA A 20 19.10 -21.24 6.25
N GLY A 21 18.08 -20.55 5.72
CA GLY A 21 17.39 -19.51 6.46
C GLY A 21 16.64 -20.19 7.60
N LEU A 22 17.30 -20.31 8.75
CA LEU A 22 16.67 -20.67 10.01
C LEU A 22 15.67 -19.55 10.35
N ALA A 23 14.44 -19.67 9.86
CA ALA A 23 13.33 -18.89 10.41
C ALA A 23 13.16 -19.33 11.86
N VAL A 24 13.44 -18.42 12.80
CA VAL A 24 13.13 -18.60 14.21
C VAL A 24 11.60 -18.69 14.34
N PRO A 25 11.05 -19.71 15.01
CA PRO A 25 9.61 -19.76 15.28
C PRO A 25 9.21 -18.54 16.13
N GLY A 26 8.40 -17.64 15.55
CA GLY A 26 7.86 -16.46 16.23
C GLY A 26 8.18 -15.10 15.60
N GLU A 27 8.99 -15.03 14.54
CA GLU A 27 9.40 -13.75 13.93
C GLU A 27 9.16 -13.76 12.41
N PHE A 28 7.95 -14.15 12.00
CA PHE A 28 7.54 -13.99 10.60
C PHE A 28 7.14 -12.53 10.39
N SER A 29 8.07 -11.75 9.83
CA SER A 29 7.78 -10.45 9.23
C SER A 29 7.66 -10.58 7.71
N PRO A 30 6.61 -11.24 7.14
CA PRO A 30 6.53 -11.40 5.69
C PRO A 30 6.46 -10.06 4.96
N ILE A 31 7.19 -9.98 3.85
CA ILE A 31 6.99 -8.96 2.83
C ILE A 31 5.71 -9.33 2.07
N LEU A 32 4.70 -8.47 2.15
CA LEU A 32 3.42 -8.65 1.46
C LEU A 32 3.48 -8.15 0.01
N ALA A 33 4.24 -7.08 -0.22
CA ALA A 33 4.45 -6.47 -1.53
C ALA A 33 5.79 -5.73 -1.55
N SER A 34 6.41 -5.61 -2.73
CA SER A 34 7.68 -4.90 -2.93
C SER A 34 7.69 -4.23 -4.30
N GLU A 35 8.24 -3.02 -4.38
CA GLU A 35 8.41 -2.28 -5.62
C GLU A 35 9.74 -1.53 -5.63
N SER A 36 10.42 -1.54 -6.77
CA SER A 36 11.62 -0.73 -7.00
C SER A 36 11.25 0.59 -7.66
N PHE A 37 11.88 1.68 -7.23
CA PHE A 37 11.67 3.01 -7.81
C PHE A 37 12.96 3.83 -7.80
N GLU A 38 12.96 4.97 -8.47
CA GLU A 38 14.08 5.92 -8.44
C GLU A 38 13.72 7.14 -7.60
N LEU A 39 14.66 7.57 -6.76
CA LEU A 39 14.57 8.80 -5.98
C LEU A 39 15.91 9.52 -6.05
N ASN A 40 15.92 10.76 -6.56
CA ASN A 40 17.14 11.54 -6.75
C ASN A 40 18.24 10.80 -7.54
N GLY A 41 17.85 9.99 -8.54
CA GLY A 41 18.77 9.20 -9.36
C GLY A 41 19.35 7.96 -8.68
N GLN A 42 18.89 7.63 -7.46
CA GLN A 42 19.25 6.40 -6.76
C GLN A 42 18.11 5.40 -6.83
N LYS A 43 18.44 4.13 -7.08
CA LYS A 43 17.48 3.04 -6.98
C LYS A 43 17.13 2.79 -5.51
N MET A 44 15.84 2.75 -5.24
CA MET A 44 15.23 2.48 -3.96
C MET A 44 14.31 1.26 -4.06
N ILE A 45 14.00 0.66 -2.92
CA ILE A 45 13.00 -0.41 -2.80
C ILE A 45 12.04 -0.01 -1.69
N VAL A 46 10.74 -0.01 -1.97
CA VAL A 46 9.70 0.06 -0.94
C VAL A 46 9.11 -1.33 -0.74
N GLU A 47 8.89 -1.70 0.51
CA GLU A 47 8.31 -2.97 0.90
C GLU A 47 7.19 -2.75 1.90
N LYS A 48 6.11 -3.50 1.73
CA LYS A 48 5.04 -3.61 2.70
C LYS A 48 5.30 -4.83 3.57
N HIS A 49 5.46 -4.60 4.86
CA HIS A 49 5.76 -5.63 5.85
C HIS A 49 4.55 -5.86 6.75
N MET A 50 4.33 -7.11 7.13
CA MET A 50 3.42 -7.46 8.22
C MET A 50 4.24 -8.12 9.32
N ALA A 51 4.17 -7.61 10.55
CA ALA A 51 4.78 -8.24 11.72
C ALA A 51 3.82 -8.07 12.90
N ASP A 52 3.55 -9.12 13.67
CA ASP A 52 2.68 -9.06 14.85
C ASP A 52 1.33 -8.36 14.61
N GLN A 53 0.68 -8.63 13.47
CA GLN A 53 -0.56 -7.98 13.04
C GLN A 53 -0.43 -6.46 12.87
N ALA A 54 0.76 -5.96 12.52
CA ALA A 54 1.02 -4.58 12.19
C ALA A 54 1.60 -4.48 10.77
N ILE A 55 0.92 -3.73 9.92
CA ILE A 55 1.38 -3.37 8.58
C ILE A 55 2.22 -2.10 8.66
N THR A 56 3.40 -2.13 8.08
CA THR A 56 4.28 -0.97 7.90
C THR A 56 4.83 -0.91 6.48
N LEU A 57 5.17 0.27 6.01
CA LEU A 57 6.04 0.44 4.83
C LEU A 57 7.48 0.64 5.29
N ARG A 58 8.42 0.06 4.55
CA ARG A 58 9.85 0.26 4.72
C ARG A 58 10.44 0.65 3.37
N VAL A 59 11.36 1.62 3.37
CA VAL A 59 12.14 1.97 2.19
C VAL A 59 13.61 1.77 2.47
N SER A 60 14.28 1.09 1.55
CA SER A 60 15.72 0.85 1.59
C SER A 60 16.39 1.33 0.31
N ASP A 61 17.64 1.76 0.44
CA ASP A 61 18.49 2.09 -0.71
C ASP A 61 19.05 0.84 -1.41
N ALA A 62 19.82 1.06 -2.48
CA ALA A 62 20.43 0.00 -3.27
C ALA A 62 21.42 -0.90 -2.48
N ASP A 63 21.97 -0.40 -1.37
CA ASP A 63 22.86 -1.16 -0.48
C ASP A 63 22.08 -1.92 0.61
N GLY A 64 20.74 -1.83 0.60
CA GLY A 64 19.85 -2.45 1.58
C GLY A 64 19.75 -1.67 2.89
N LYS A 65 20.29 -0.45 2.97
CA LYS A 65 20.15 0.39 4.15
C LYS A 65 18.74 0.97 4.17
N GLN A 66 18.00 0.67 5.23
CA GLN A 66 16.69 1.25 5.48
C GLN A 66 16.81 2.75 5.75
N ILE A 67 16.03 3.56 5.02
CA ILE A 67 16.00 5.02 5.15
C ILE A 67 14.67 5.54 5.71
N PHE A 68 13.62 4.72 5.67
CA PHE A 68 12.29 5.09 6.15
C PHE A 68 11.54 3.85 6.68
N THR A 69 10.71 4.08 7.70
CA THR A 69 9.67 3.16 8.16
C THR A 69 8.45 3.98 8.52
N SER A 70 7.28 3.59 8.05
CA SER A 70 6.03 4.25 8.42
C SER A 70 5.62 3.89 9.85
N GLU A 71 4.68 4.66 10.40
CA GLU A 71 3.84 4.20 11.51
C GLU A 71 3.06 2.92 11.13
N VAL A 72 2.43 2.29 12.12
CA VAL A 72 1.51 1.17 11.88
C VAL A 72 0.30 1.66 11.09
N LEU A 73 0.09 1.07 9.92
CA LEU A 73 -0.97 1.46 8.99
C LEU A 73 -2.27 0.68 9.21
N GLY A 74 -2.19 -0.49 9.82
CA GLY A 74 -3.32 -1.37 10.05
C GLY A 74 -2.88 -2.77 10.41
N SER A 75 -3.82 -3.69 10.49
CA SER A 75 -3.63 -5.06 10.96
C SER A 75 -3.90 -6.13 9.91
N GLU A 76 -4.53 -5.79 8.79
CA GLU A 76 -4.79 -6.73 7.70
C GLU A 76 -4.48 -6.13 6.33
N GLU A 77 -4.09 -7.03 5.43
CA GLU A 77 -3.77 -6.67 4.05
C GLU A 77 -4.99 -6.11 3.32
N LYS A 78 -4.79 -5.01 2.60
CA LYS A 78 -5.85 -4.35 1.84
C LYS A 78 -5.35 -3.94 0.45
N LYS A 79 -6.24 -4.10 -0.53
CA LYS A 79 -6.06 -3.62 -1.90
C LYS A 79 -6.81 -2.32 -2.13
N PHE A 80 -6.33 -1.57 -3.10
CA PHE A 80 -6.98 -0.41 -3.72
C PHE A 80 -6.89 -0.55 -5.25
N VAL A 81 -7.70 0.19 -5.99
CA VAL A 81 -7.67 0.16 -7.46
C VAL A 81 -7.01 1.41 -8.02
N ILE A 82 -6.05 1.20 -8.93
CA ILE A 82 -5.42 2.24 -9.74
C ILE A 82 -5.21 1.68 -11.15
N ASP A 83 -5.49 2.46 -12.19
CA ASP A 83 -5.39 2.04 -13.60
C ASP A 83 -6.13 0.72 -13.94
N ARG A 84 -7.26 0.47 -13.25
CA ARG A 84 -8.07 -0.78 -13.32
C ARG A 84 -7.35 -2.03 -12.80
N GLN A 85 -6.30 -1.87 -12.00
CA GLN A 85 -5.58 -2.94 -11.34
C GLN A 85 -5.77 -2.85 -9.83
N ALA A 86 -6.06 -3.99 -9.19
CA ALA A 86 -6.14 -4.08 -7.74
C ALA A 86 -4.74 -4.36 -7.17
N LEU A 87 -4.15 -3.35 -6.53
CA LEU A 87 -2.80 -3.38 -5.95
C LEU A 87 -2.88 -3.14 -4.44
N SER A 88 -1.87 -3.56 -3.69
CA SER A 88 -1.76 -3.27 -2.25
C SER A 88 -0.58 -2.39 -1.87
N LEU A 89 0.32 -2.17 -2.83
CA LEU A 89 1.44 -1.24 -2.81
C LEU A 89 1.70 -0.83 -4.26
N THR A 90 1.94 0.46 -4.51
CA THR A 90 2.58 0.92 -5.75
C THR A 90 3.35 2.21 -5.54
N VAL A 91 4.24 2.56 -6.47
CA VAL A 91 4.99 3.82 -6.48
C VAL A 91 4.66 4.62 -7.74
N ARG A 92 4.25 5.88 -7.57
CA ARG A 92 3.84 6.73 -8.70
C ARG A 92 4.05 8.21 -8.41
N ASP A 93 4.55 8.94 -9.39
CA ASP A 93 4.50 10.42 -9.36
C ASP A 93 3.07 10.89 -9.63
N LEU A 94 2.35 11.23 -8.55
CA LEU A 94 0.98 11.72 -8.59
C LEU A 94 0.93 13.24 -8.78
N ASN A 95 1.94 13.95 -8.25
CA ASN A 95 1.93 15.40 -8.14
C ASN A 95 2.68 16.12 -9.30
N GLY A 96 3.46 15.37 -10.10
CA GLY A 96 4.20 15.85 -11.27
C GLY A 96 5.57 16.49 -10.97
N ASP A 97 6.12 16.30 -9.77
CA ASP A 97 7.40 16.88 -9.35
C ASP A 97 8.64 16.01 -9.68
N ASN A 98 8.43 14.83 -10.30
CA ASN A 98 9.44 13.80 -10.58
C ASN A 98 10.03 13.10 -9.34
N SER A 99 9.39 13.24 -8.18
CA SER A 99 9.67 12.49 -6.96
C SER A 99 8.44 11.63 -6.62
N PRO A 100 8.47 10.31 -6.85
CA PRO A 100 7.26 9.52 -6.78
C PRO A 100 6.73 9.36 -5.34
N GLU A 101 5.41 9.30 -5.23
CA GLU A 101 4.71 8.93 -4.00
C GLU A 101 4.66 7.41 -3.79
N LEU A 102 4.66 6.99 -2.52
CA LEU A 102 4.41 5.61 -2.11
C LEU A 102 2.93 5.46 -1.75
N ILE A 103 2.23 4.53 -2.39
CA ILE A 103 0.79 4.35 -2.22
C ILE A 103 0.53 2.95 -1.66
N THR A 104 -0.17 2.86 -0.55
CA THR A 104 -0.56 1.57 0.04
C THR A 104 -1.94 1.66 0.69
N ALA A 105 -2.56 0.51 0.92
CA ALA A 105 -3.79 0.43 1.71
C ALA A 105 -3.62 -0.59 2.84
N ALA A 106 -4.27 -0.33 3.97
CA ALA A 106 -4.32 -1.28 5.09
C ALA A 106 -5.70 -1.23 5.72
N PHE A 107 -6.09 -2.32 6.37
CA PHE A 107 -7.31 -2.38 7.16
C PHE A 107 -6.94 -2.25 8.64
N TYR A 108 -7.56 -1.31 9.37
CA TYR A 108 -7.15 -0.94 10.73
C TYR A 108 -8.26 -1.12 11.78
N GLY A 109 -9.24 -1.99 11.52
CA GLY A 109 -10.34 -2.25 12.45
C GLY A 109 -11.69 -2.25 11.73
N PRO A 110 -12.60 -1.30 11.93
CA PRO A 110 -13.88 -1.29 11.21
C PRO A 110 -13.77 -0.75 9.77
N ALA A 111 -12.59 -0.31 9.34
CA ALA A 111 -12.42 0.48 8.13
C ALA A 111 -11.10 0.20 7.38
N SER A 112 -11.10 0.56 6.11
CA SER A 112 -9.95 0.56 5.20
C SER A 112 -9.32 1.95 5.14
N GLY A 113 -7.99 2.02 5.15
CA GLY A 113 -7.21 3.24 4.97
C GLY A 113 -6.41 3.22 3.66
N LEU A 114 -6.44 4.30 2.89
CA LEU A 114 -5.52 4.56 1.77
C LEU A 114 -4.47 5.58 2.21
N TYR A 115 -3.21 5.16 2.24
CA TYR A 115 -2.06 5.95 2.65
C TYR A 115 -1.23 6.33 1.44
N ILE A 116 -0.87 7.60 1.34
CA ILE A 116 -0.03 8.14 0.26
C ILE A 116 1.11 8.90 0.94
N PHE A 117 2.35 8.53 0.66
CA PHE A 117 3.52 9.18 1.23
C PHE A 117 4.30 9.92 0.16
N THR A 118 4.58 11.20 0.39
CA THR A 118 5.42 12.05 -0.46
C THR A 118 6.81 12.21 0.16
N TYR A 119 7.86 12.33 -0.66
CA TYR A 119 9.21 12.55 -0.17
C TYR A 119 9.43 14.02 0.14
N ASP A 120 9.70 14.35 1.40
CA ASP A 120 10.11 15.69 1.80
C ASP A 120 11.63 15.83 1.68
N ALA A 121 12.08 16.56 0.65
CA ALA A 121 13.50 16.80 0.40
C ALA A 121 14.22 17.54 1.54
N VAL A 122 13.50 18.32 2.37
CA VAL A 122 14.10 19.05 3.49
C VAL A 122 14.47 18.11 4.62
N SER A 123 13.52 17.25 5.04
CA SER A 123 13.75 16.27 6.10
C SER A 123 14.39 14.97 5.61
N LYS A 124 14.44 14.75 4.29
CA LYS A 124 14.89 13.51 3.65
C LYS A 124 14.11 12.28 4.12
N GLN A 125 12.81 12.47 4.35
CA GLN A 125 11.91 11.45 4.87
C GLN A 125 10.63 11.43 4.04
N PHE A 126 9.97 10.29 4.01
CA PHE A 126 8.62 10.18 3.50
C PHE A 126 7.63 10.68 4.55
N LYS A 127 6.64 11.46 4.13
CA LYS A 127 5.57 12.00 4.98
C LYS A 127 4.21 11.70 4.37
N PRO A 128 3.19 11.42 5.18
CA PRO A 128 1.86 11.21 4.65
C PRO A 128 1.34 12.48 3.98
N MET A 129 0.71 12.33 2.83
CA MET A 129 -0.12 13.36 2.23
C MET A 129 -1.43 13.47 3.01
N GLN A 130 -1.84 14.70 3.28
CA GLN A 130 -3.04 14.94 4.07
C GLN A 130 -4.31 14.84 3.24
N PHE A 131 -5.34 14.28 3.85
CA PHE A 131 -6.73 14.30 3.40
C PHE A 131 -7.50 15.32 4.24
N ILE A 132 -8.04 16.33 3.59
CA ILE A 132 -8.72 17.46 4.23
C ILE A 132 -10.20 17.44 3.84
N HIS A 133 -11.07 17.40 4.84
CA HIS A 133 -12.52 17.47 4.72
C HIS A 133 -13.03 18.67 5.53
N PRO A 134 -13.10 19.87 4.92
CA PRO A 134 -13.38 21.12 5.64
C PRO A 134 -14.76 21.12 6.31
N GLU A 135 -15.78 20.56 5.66
CA GLU A 135 -17.16 20.53 6.16
C GLU A 135 -17.31 19.73 7.47
N ALA A 136 -16.38 18.81 7.73
CA ALA A 136 -16.32 17.96 8.91
C ALA A 136 -15.22 18.38 9.90
N ASP A 137 -14.56 19.52 9.66
CA ASP A 137 -13.39 19.99 10.42
C ASP A 137 -12.34 18.88 10.61
N LEU A 138 -12.05 18.15 9.53
CA LEU A 138 -11.28 16.93 9.58
C LEU A 138 -10.05 16.99 8.67
N THR A 139 -8.88 16.76 9.26
CA THR A 139 -7.62 16.52 8.54
C THR A 139 -7.00 15.22 9.01
N ARG A 140 -6.61 14.34 8.09
CA ARG A 140 -6.02 13.03 8.40
C ARG A 140 -4.88 12.70 7.44
N ASP A 141 -4.06 11.73 7.81
CA ASP A 141 -2.91 11.26 7.03
C ASP A 141 -3.28 10.18 5.99
N PHE A 142 -4.57 9.86 5.85
CA PHE A 142 -5.08 8.81 4.96
C PHE A 142 -6.57 9.00 4.65
N MET A 143 -7.00 8.42 3.53
CA MET A 143 -8.41 8.32 3.15
C MET A 143 -9.06 7.14 3.86
N VAL A 144 -10.33 7.29 4.25
CA VAL A 144 -11.10 6.22 4.91
C VAL A 144 -12.20 5.70 4.00
N SER A 145 -12.33 4.38 3.93
CA SER A 145 -13.56 3.68 3.53
C SER A 145 -14.07 2.87 4.71
N ASP A 146 -15.31 3.07 5.11
CA ASP A 146 -16.02 2.25 6.11
C ASP A 146 -16.87 1.15 5.47
N MET A 147 -16.83 1.02 4.14
CA MET A 147 -17.51 -0.01 3.37
C MET A 147 -16.50 -0.87 2.63
N ARG A 148 -15.99 -1.91 3.30
CA ARG A 148 -14.95 -2.80 2.78
C ARG A 148 -15.38 -3.55 1.52
N GLN A 149 -14.50 -3.57 0.52
CA GLN A 149 -14.60 -4.49 -0.61
C GLN A 149 -13.27 -5.25 -0.79
N GLU A 150 -13.35 -6.58 -0.94
CA GLU A 150 -12.17 -7.44 -1.07
C GLU A 150 -11.38 -7.16 -2.35
N ASN A 151 -12.07 -6.77 -3.43
CA ASN A 151 -11.46 -6.43 -4.72
C ASN A 151 -10.70 -5.08 -4.70
N GLY A 152 -10.85 -4.27 -3.65
CA GLY A 152 -10.22 -2.96 -3.52
C GLY A 152 -11.01 -1.79 -4.10
N GLU A 153 -12.18 -2.00 -4.69
CA GLU A 153 -12.94 -0.92 -5.34
C GLU A 153 -13.55 0.09 -4.36
N ASP A 154 -13.55 -0.22 -3.07
CA ASP A 154 -13.85 0.70 -1.98
C ASP A 154 -12.81 1.82 -1.82
N LEU A 155 -11.62 1.69 -2.41
CA LEU A 155 -10.58 2.73 -2.46
C LEU A 155 -9.98 2.78 -3.88
N MET A 156 -10.24 3.84 -4.63
CA MET A 156 -9.92 3.89 -6.06
C MET A 156 -9.32 5.23 -6.50
N PHE A 157 -8.27 5.19 -7.31
CA PHE A 157 -7.82 6.32 -8.11
C PHE A 157 -8.62 6.38 -9.41
N LEU A 158 -9.22 7.54 -9.70
CA LEU A 158 -9.90 7.84 -10.96
C LEU A 158 -8.96 8.53 -11.97
N SER A 159 -7.99 9.25 -11.43
CA SER A 159 -6.83 9.85 -12.11
C SER A 159 -5.71 9.99 -11.07
N ASN A 160 -4.51 10.43 -11.48
CA ASN A 160 -3.41 10.67 -10.54
C ASN A 160 -3.79 11.65 -9.42
N ASP A 161 -4.62 12.64 -9.73
CA ASP A 161 -5.03 13.71 -8.83
C ASP A 161 -6.41 13.49 -8.19
N VAL A 162 -7.13 12.40 -8.48
CA VAL A 162 -8.48 12.18 -7.94
C VAL A 162 -8.62 10.77 -7.38
N VAL A 163 -9.01 10.70 -6.11
CA VAL A 163 -9.30 9.46 -5.38
C VAL A 163 -10.74 9.42 -4.90
N ARG A 164 -11.28 8.20 -4.84
CA ARG A 164 -12.65 7.89 -4.43
C ARG A 164 -12.63 6.82 -3.34
N ALA A 165 -13.39 7.04 -2.26
CA ALA A 165 -13.70 6.01 -1.27
C ALA A 165 -15.18 5.66 -1.32
N LEU A 166 -15.50 4.40 -1.05
CA LEU A 166 -16.85 3.97 -0.74
C LEU A 166 -17.08 4.13 0.76
N GLY A 167 -18.21 4.70 1.16
CA GLY A 167 -18.59 4.73 2.55
C GLY A 167 -20.06 5.09 2.80
N MET A 168 -20.46 5.16 4.06
CA MET A 168 -21.82 5.57 4.42
C MET A 168 -21.96 7.10 4.41
N ILE A 169 -23.03 7.62 3.81
CA ILE A 169 -23.46 9.02 3.91
C ILE A 169 -24.54 9.09 4.99
N TYR A 170 -24.28 9.87 6.02
CA TYR A 170 -25.19 10.09 7.15
C TYR A 170 -25.94 11.40 6.99
N SER A 171 -27.23 11.36 7.26
CA SER A 171 -28.06 12.56 7.35
C SER A 171 -27.97 13.20 8.73
N ALA A 172 -28.15 14.52 8.80
CA ALA A 172 -28.37 15.22 10.08
C ALA A 172 -29.76 14.90 10.65
N ASP A 173 -30.69 14.46 9.81
CA ASP A 173 -32.00 13.97 10.21
C ASP A 173 -31.88 12.48 10.61
N PRO A 174 -32.12 12.12 11.87
CA PRO A 174 -32.02 10.74 12.35
C PRO A 174 -33.10 9.81 11.77
N GLU A 175 -34.15 10.34 11.15
CA GLU A 175 -35.17 9.53 10.46
C GLU A 175 -34.72 9.10 9.06
N VAL A 176 -33.67 9.71 8.51
CA VAL A 176 -33.11 9.35 7.21
C VAL A 176 -32.00 8.31 7.42
N GLU A 177 -32.25 7.10 6.94
CA GLU A 177 -31.27 6.03 6.97
C GLU A 177 -29.99 6.42 6.21
N ALA A 178 -28.85 5.98 6.74
CA ALA A 178 -27.57 6.15 6.06
C ALA A 178 -27.58 5.36 4.75
N VAL A 179 -27.08 5.98 3.68
CA VAL A 179 -27.00 5.35 2.35
C VAL A 179 -25.55 5.16 1.95
N ALA A 180 -25.27 4.12 1.17
CA ALA A 180 -23.95 3.95 0.57
C ALA A 180 -23.65 5.12 -0.38
N GLY A 181 -22.43 5.63 -0.34
CA GLY A 181 -21.99 6.77 -1.12
C GLY A 181 -20.53 6.74 -1.50
N PHE A 182 -20.20 7.49 -2.54
CA PHE A 182 -18.85 7.74 -2.96
C PHE A 182 -18.38 9.10 -2.43
N TYR A 183 -17.19 9.13 -1.84
CA TYR A 183 -16.50 10.34 -1.40
C TYR A 183 -15.32 10.61 -2.32
N PHE A 184 -15.24 11.81 -2.89
CA PHE A 184 -14.21 12.20 -3.85
C PHE A 184 -13.27 13.23 -3.23
N TYR A 185 -11.97 13.00 -3.40
CA TYR A 185 -10.93 13.93 -3.00
C TYR A 185 -10.02 14.20 -4.18
N LYS A 186 -9.59 15.46 -4.31
CA LYS A 186 -8.70 15.90 -5.37
C LYS A 186 -7.41 16.47 -4.80
N PHE A 187 -6.27 16.07 -5.35
CA PHE A 187 -4.98 16.62 -5.00
C PHE A 187 -4.86 18.08 -5.45
N ALA A 188 -4.62 18.98 -4.51
CA ALA A 188 -4.39 20.40 -4.73
C ALA A 188 -3.61 21.00 -3.56
N ASP A 189 -2.64 21.86 -3.85
CA ASP A 189 -1.83 22.58 -2.85
C ASP A 189 -1.15 21.64 -1.82
N GLY A 190 -0.65 20.49 -2.27
CA GLY A 190 0.08 19.54 -1.42
C GLY A 190 -0.79 18.61 -0.57
N ALA A 191 -2.11 18.62 -0.74
CA ALA A 191 -3.04 17.76 -0.02
C ALA A 191 -4.20 17.26 -0.89
N PHE A 192 -4.81 16.15 -0.52
CA PHE A 192 -6.08 15.69 -1.09
C PHE A 192 -7.23 16.39 -0.38
N LYS A 193 -7.96 17.23 -1.10
CA LYS A 193 -9.08 18.02 -0.58
C LYS A 193 -10.40 17.40 -1.00
N PHE A 194 -11.32 17.28 -0.04
CA PHE A 194 -12.69 16.82 -0.31
C PHE A 194 -13.34 17.70 -1.39
N VAL A 195 -14.01 17.05 -2.34
CA VAL A 195 -14.71 17.69 -3.46
C VAL A 195 -16.21 17.56 -3.31
N GLU A 196 -16.69 16.32 -3.19
CA GLU A 196 -18.10 16.00 -3.07
C GLU A 196 -18.28 14.59 -2.48
N SER A 197 -19.48 14.33 -1.97
CA SER A 197 -20.00 12.97 -1.80
C SER A 197 -21.33 12.82 -2.51
N LYS A 198 -21.63 11.63 -3.01
CA LYS A 198 -22.93 11.31 -3.63
C LYS A 198 -23.32 9.87 -3.41
N PRO A 199 -24.62 9.55 -3.35
CA PRO A 199 -25.07 8.16 -3.23
C PRO A 199 -24.50 7.28 -4.33
N VAL A 200 -24.23 6.02 -4.00
CA VAL A 200 -23.96 5.00 -5.03
C VAL A 200 -25.22 4.88 -5.90
N PRO A 201 -25.11 4.89 -7.24
CA PRO A 201 -26.26 4.70 -8.10
C PRO A 201 -26.96 3.38 -7.78
N SER A 202 -28.27 3.42 -7.54
CA SER A 202 -29.10 2.22 -7.55
C SER A 202 -29.36 1.82 -8.99
N ASP A 203 -29.14 0.56 -9.32
CA ASP A 203 -29.67 -0.01 -10.56
C ASP A 203 -31.22 0.05 -10.44
N GLU A 204 -31.86 0.96 -11.18
CA GLU A 204 -33.31 0.95 -11.40
C GLU A 204 -33.70 -0.11 -12.45
#